data_AF-A0A4S4MS75-F1
#
_entry.id   AF-A0A4S4MS75-F1
#
_cell.length_a   1.000
_cell.length_b   1.000
_cell.length_c   1.000
_cell.angle_alpha   90.00
_cell.angle_beta   90.00
_cell.angle_gamma   90.00
#
_symmetry.space_group_name_H-M   'P 1'
#
loop_
_entity.id
_entity.type
_entity.pdbx_description
1 polymer ?
#
loop_
_entity_poly.entity_id
_entity_poly.type
_entity_poly.pdbx_seq_one_letter_code
_entity_poly.pdbx_strand_id
1 'polypeptide(L)'
;MARDRAAEGIDNGVIGVVPFLKALIAVRPVSKDDFVDIMKIKPSVYRNSVDQQVPLEKVFADIHLYFNHFIKRQQQDFLDESVLQEFIARCAAVMGANGQAGWDALIPSVNGPLETLVVRGTMDLFMVQVKNDPKHSATVQSQLFANMNPVAMGFIDPDGSLETPIIRMVLALAGSTPAINYVRTQKQGNFTSYDIWISGLSSETFAIIDEHSHDTWKSLLSASTWRGWKKMYDHRNKSIATKMKRENPLAANDPEFRPVRTCNLPSD
;
A
#
# COMPACT_ATOMS: atom_id res chain seq x y z
N MET A 1 -0.13 5.24 -12.88
CA MET A 1 1.16 4.93 -13.54
C MET A 1 1.39 3.45 -13.74
N ALA A 2 1.64 2.63 -12.70
CA ALA A 2 1.84 1.18 -12.90
C ALA A 2 0.61 0.49 -13.52
N ARG A 3 -0.59 0.89 -13.08
CA ARG A 3 -1.87 0.49 -13.70
C ARG A 3 -1.88 0.82 -15.20
N ASP A 4 -1.61 2.07 -15.55
CA ASP A 4 -1.69 2.54 -16.94
C ASP A 4 -0.71 1.80 -17.83
N ARG A 5 0.54 1.63 -17.37
CA ARG A 5 1.55 0.83 -18.06
C ARG A 5 1.12 -0.63 -18.22
N ALA A 6 0.50 -1.22 -17.21
CA ALA A 6 -0.02 -2.57 -17.30
C ALA A 6 -1.26 -2.70 -18.21
N ALA A 7 -1.97 -1.59 -18.46
CA ALA A 7 -3.08 -1.52 -19.39
C ALA A 7 -2.64 -1.28 -20.85
N GLU A 8 -1.39 -0.87 -21.08
CA GLU A 8 -0.83 -0.72 -22.43
C GLU A 8 -0.87 -2.08 -23.14
N GLY A 9 -1.67 -2.18 -24.21
CA GLY A 9 -1.83 -3.40 -24.99
C GLY A 9 -2.91 -4.37 -24.49
N ILE A 10 -3.80 -3.95 -23.59
CA ILE A 10 -4.98 -4.73 -23.18
C ILE A 10 -6.24 -4.18 -23.86
N ASP A 11 -6.91 -5.02 -24.65
CA ASP A 11 -8.12 -4.62 -25.41
C ASP A 11 -9.38 -4.47 -24.54
N ASN A 12 -9.45 -5.16 -23.38
CA ASN A 12 -10.65 -5.23 -22.54
C ASN A 12 -10.62 -4.33 -21.29
N GLY A 13 -9.56 -3.53 -21.11
CA GLY A 13 -9.44 -2.54 -20.01
C GLY A 13 -9.29 -3.11 -18.59
N VAL A 14 -9.37 -4.44 -18.40
CA VAL A 14 -9.16 -5.12 -17.11
C VAL A 14 -7.74 -5.63 -17.01
N ILE A 15 -7.07 -5.34 -15.89
CA ILE A 15 -5.62 -5.55 -15.76
C ILE A 15 -5.36 -6.77 -14.87
N GLY A 16 -4.58 -7.73 -15.35
CA GLY A 16 -4.12 -8.84 -14.53
C GLY A 16 -3.19 -8.40 -13.40
N VAL A 17 -3.25 -9.09 -12.25
CA VAL A 17 -2.37 -8.85 -11.11
C VAL A 17 -0.89 -9.01 -11.50
N VAL A 18 -0.55 -10.05 -12.27
CA VAL A 18 0.84 -10.33 -12.69
C VAL A 18 1.41 -9.21 -13.58
N PRO A 19 0.75 -8.78 -14.68
CA PRO A 19 1.17 -7.60 -15.45
C PRO A 19 1.32 -6.35 -14.60
N PHE A 20 0.38 -6.09 -13.67
CA PHE A 20 0.44 -4.93 -12.78
C PHE A 20 1.69 -4.94 -11.89
N LEU A 21 1.99 -6.07 -11.24
CA LEU A 21 3.16 -6.21 -10.39
C LEU A 21 4.47 -6.06 -11.19
N LYS A 22 4.54 -6.64 -12.39
CA LYS A 22 5.70 -6.47 -13.31
C LYS A 22 5.89 -5.02 -13.75
N ALA A 23 4.79 -4.27 -13.94
CA ALA A 23 4.84 -2.86 -14.28
C ALA A 23 5.19 -1.96 -13.08
N LEU A 24 4.83 -2.37 -11.87
CA LEU A 24 5.09 -1.63 -10.63
C LEU A 24 6.54 -1.81 -10.15
N ILE A 25 7.00 -3.05 -10.11
CA ILE A 25 8.23 -3.46 -9.42
C ILE A 25 9.35 -3.60 -10.44
N ALA A 26 10.52 -3.05 -10.12
CA ALA A 26 11.68 -3.17 -10.98
C ALA A 26 12.13 -4.63 -11.09
N VAL A 27 11.85 -5.26 -12.24
CA VAL A 27 12.40 -6.57 -12.57
C VAL A 27 13.83 -6.35 -13.05
N ARG A 28 14.80 -6.48 -12.15
CA ARG A 28 16.22 -6.48 -12.52
C ARG A 28 16.85 -7.81 -12.11
N PRO A 29 17.67 -8.44 -12.98
CA PRO A 29 18.53 -9.55 -12.59
C PRO A 29 19.69 -8.99 -11.76
N VAL A 30 19.42 -8.51 -10.55
CA VAL A 30 20.48 -8.09 -9.63
C VAL A 30 20.78 -9.29 -8.76
N SER A 31 21.98 -9.87 -8.90
CA SER A 31 22.50 -10.86 -7.96
C SER A 31 22.90 -10.18 -6.64
N LYS A 32 21.94 -9.58 -5.96
CA LYS A 32 22.06 -9.11 -4.59
C LYS A 32 21.03 -9.87 -3.77
N ASP A 33 21.43 -10.37 -2.61
CA ASP A 33 20.55 -11.14 -1.71
C ASP A 33 19.27 -10.37 -1.34
N ASP A 34 19.30 -9.05 -1.43
CA ASP A 34 18.20 -8.14 -1.10
C ASP A 34 17.21 -7.86 -2.26
N PHE A 35 17.35 -8.51 -3.42
CA PHE A 35 16.47 -8.35 -4.57
C PHE A 35 15.87 -9.68 -5.02
N VAL A 36 14.73 -10.04 -4.43
CA VAL A 36 14.00 -11.27 -4.74
C VAL A 36 13.09 -11.08 -5.95
N ASP A 37 13.08 -12.07 -6.85
CA ASP A 37 12.07 -12.20 -7.89
C ASP A 37 10.71 -12.58 -7.27
N ILE A 38 9.83 -11.58 -7.11
CA ILE A 38 8.51 -11.77 -6.52
C ILE A 38 7.59 -12.66 -7.37
N MET A 39 7.88 -12.92 -8.64
CA MET A 39 7.07 -13.86 -9.44
C MET A 39 7.24 -15.30 -8.95
N LYS A 40 8.40 -15.59 -8.34
CA LYS A 40 8.80 -16.93 -7.88
C LYS A 40 8.59 -17.16 -6.39
N ILE A 41 8.13 -16.16 -5.63
CA ILE A 41 7.94 -16.33 -4.19
C ILE A 41 6.81 -17.31 -3.91
N LYS A 42 6.94 -18.03 -2.79
CA LYS A 42 5.95 -18.94 -2.23
C LYS A 42 5.15 -18.23 -1.14
N PRO A 43 3.94 -18.72 -0.81
CA PRO A 43 3.11 -18.06 0.18
C PRO A 43 3.77 -18.06 1.55
N SER A 44 3.63 -16.94 2.26
CA SER A 44 4.08 -16.76 3.64
C SER A 44 3.13 -17.43 4.61
N VAL A 45 1.83 -17.42 4.27
CA VAL A 45 0.74 -18.15 4.93
C VAL A 45 0.06 -18.99 3.87
N TYR A 46 -0.19 -20.26 4.11
CA TYR A 46 -0.95 -21.11 3.21
C TYR A 46 -2.16 -21.71 3.92
N ARG A 47 -3.27 -21.82 3.22
CA ARG A 47 -4.47 -22.48 3.73
C ARG A 47 -4.33 -24.01 3.63
N ASN A 48 -3.98 -24.47 2.43
CA ASN A 48 -3.89 -25.89 2.08
C ASN A 48 -2.44 -26.26 1.72
N SER A 49 -2.04 -27.51 1.96
CA SER A 49 -0.69 -28.00 1.63
C SER A 49 -0.36 -27.91 0.13
N VAL A 50 -1.38 -27.98 -0.73
CA VAL A 50 -1.25 -27.78 -2.18
C VAL A 50 -0.72 -26.37 -2.50
N ASP A 51 -1.25 -25.34 -1.83
CA ASP A 51 -0.90 -23.94 -2.08
C ASP A 51 0.54 -23.62 -1.64
N GLN A 52 1.05 -24.32 -0.63
CA GLN A 52 2.34 -24.04 0.02
C GLN A 52 3.51 -23.90 -0.96
N GLN A 53 3.47 -24.64 -2.07
CA GLN A 53 4.55 -24.69 -3.06
C GLN A 53 4.22 -23.92 -4.35
N VAL A 54 3.05 -23.30 -4.45
CA VAL A 54 2.61 -22.60 -5.66
C VAL A 54 3.26 -21.21 -5.72
N PRO A 55 3.98 -20.86 -6.81
CA PRO A 55 4.54 -19.53 -6.99
C PRO A 55 3.46 -18.45 -7.22
N LEU A 56 3.78 -17.21 -6.84
CA LEU A 56 2.91 -16.04 -7.02
C LEU A 56 2.43 -15.89 -8.48
N GLU A 57 3.33 -15.97 -9.45
CA GLU A 57 2.96 -15.78 -10.86
C GLU A 57 1.93 -16.82 -11.32
N LYS A 58 2.03 -18.05 -10.82
CA LYS A 58 1.10 -19.13 -11.18
C LYS A 58 -0.27 -18.94 -10.53
N VAL A 59 -0.31 -18.54 -9.26
CA VAL A 59 -1.57 -18.42 -8.52
C VAL A 59 -2.38 -17.18 -8.93
N PHE A 60 -1.71 -16.09 -9.33
CA PHE A 60 -2.33 -14.84 -9.76
C PHE A 60 -2.44 -14.69 -11.28
N ALA A 61 -2.21 -15.76 -12.05
CA ALA A 61 -2.27 -15.72 -13.51
C ALA A 61 -3.64 -15.29 -14.03
N ASP A 62 -4.71 -15.78 -13.39
CA ASP A 62 -6.11 -15.52 -13.77
C ASP A 62 -6.80 -14.58 -12.76
N ILE A 63 -6.04 -13.78 -12.01
CA ILE A 63 -6.59 -12.81 -11.05
C ILE A 63 -6.47 -11.41 -11.63
N HIS A 64 -7.58 -10.68 -11.61
CA HIS A 64 -7.74 -9.41 -12.30
C HIS A 64 -8.04 -8.27 -11.32
N LEU A 65 -7.45 -7.10 -11.54
CA LEU A 65 -7.63 -5.89 -10.73
C LEU A 65 -8.75 -5.03 -11.31
N TYR A 66 -9.66 -4.57 -10.45
CA TYR A 66 -10.82 -3.76 -10.82
C TYR A 66 -10.73 -2.36 -10.23
N PHE A 67 -9.83 -1.53 -10.77
CA PHE A 67 -9.74 -0.13 -10.37
C PHE A 67 -9.21 0.81 -11.45
N ASN A 68 -9.72 2.05 -11.49
CA ASN A 68 -9.19 3.15 -12.30
C ASN A 68 -8.96 4.44 -11.48
N HIS A 69 -9.37 4.47 -10.21
CA HIS A 69 -9.10 5.57 -9.28
C HIS A 69 -9.05 5.04 -7.84
N PHE A 70 -8.67 5.91 -6.90
CA PHE A 70 -8.75 5.63 -5.46
C PHE A 70 -9.84 6.47 -4.83
N ILE A 71 -10.60 5.88 -3.91
CA ILE A 71 -11.54 6.58 -3.04
C ILE A 71 -10.96 6.58 -1.63
N LYS A 72 -10.72 7.78 -1.08
CA LYS A 72 -10.28 7.95 0.31
C LYS A 72 -11.47 7.82 1.25
N ARG A 73 -11.39 6.85 2.16
CA ARG A 73 -12.34 6.71 3.27
C ARG A 73 -12.03 7.73 4.36
N GLN A 74 -13.09 8.22 4.98
CA GLN A 74 -13.01 9.10 6.14
C GLN A 74 -13.24 8.35 7.46
N GLN A 75 -13.98 7.25 7.40
CA GLN A 75 -14.28 6.41 8.54
C GLN A 75 -13.24 5.27 8.65
N GLN A 76 -12.79 5.03 9.87
CA GLN A 76 -12.07 3.82 10.22
C GLN A 76 -13.10 2.75 10.55
N ASP A 77 -13.16 1.71 9.73
CA ASP A 77 -14.11 0.62 9.87
C ASP A 77 -13.69 -0.53 8.96
N PHE A 78 -14.30 -1.68 9.24
CA PHE A 78 -14.10 -2.90 8.49
C PHE A 78 -14.61 -2.73 7.05
N LEU A 79 -13.96 -3.46 6.15
CA LEU A 79 -14.41 -3.61 4.78
C LEU A 79 -14.83 -5.06 4.64
N ASP A 80 -16.12 -5.30 4.85
CA ASP A 80 -16.70 -6.59 4.55
C ASP A 80 -16.80 -6.79 3.02
N GLU A 81 -17.17 -8.00 2.63
CA GLU A 81 -17.32 -8.39 1.23
C GLU A 81 -18.35 -7.54 0.48
N SER A 82 -19.43 -7.08 1.15
CA SER A 82 -20.48 -6.27 0.52
C SER A 82 -19.96 -4.88 0.14
N VAL A 83 -19.18 -4.27 1.03
CA VAL A 83 -18.53 -2.98 0.76
C VAL A 83 -17.44 -3.14 -0.30
N LEU A 84 -16.70 -4.26 -0.31
CA LEU A 84 -15.70 -4.52 -1.35
C LEU A 84 -16.37 -4.64 -2.74
N GLN A 85 -17.50 -5.35 -2.83
CA GLN A 85 -18.28 -5.48 -4.05
C GLN A 85 -18.71 -4.10 -4.59
N GLU A 86 -19.09 -3.19 -3.69
CA GLU A 86 -19.42 -1.81 -4.03
C GLU A 86 -18.24 -1.00 -4.60
N PHE A 87 -17.02 -1.25 -4.14
CA PHE A 87 -15.81 -0.64 -4.71
C PHE A 87 -15.48 -1.23 -6.09
N ILE A 88 -15.62 -2.54 -6.25
CA ILE A 88 -15.43 -3.22 -7.55
C ILE A 88 -16.42 -2.68 -8.58
N ALA A 89 -17.70 -2.54 -8.22
CA ALA A 89 -18.74 -1.99 -9.09
C ALA A 89 -18.46 -0.55 -9.56
N ARG A 90 -17.63 0.19 -8.81
CA ARG A 90 -17.20 1.55 -9.15
C ARG A 90 -15.84 1.60 -9.83
N CYS A 91 -15.20 0.45 -10.07
CA CYS A 91 -13.81 0.36 -10.49
C CYS A 91 -12.91 1.23 -9.62
N ALA A 92 -13.02 1.09 -8.30
CA ALA A 92 -12.31 1.92 -7.34
C ALA A 92 -11.44 1.08 -6.40
N ALA A 93 -10.18 1.49 -6.25
CA ALA A 93 -9.34 1.05 -5.14
C ALA A 93 -9.67 1.88 -3.90
N VAL A 94 -9.40 1.32 -2.73
CA VAL A 94 -9.68 1.95 -1.45
C VAL A 94 -8.41 2.57 -0.89
N MET A 95 -8.51 3.81 -0.42
CA MET A 95 -7.51 4.41 0.45
C MET A 95 -8.11 4.53 1.85
N GLY A 96 -7.46 3.95 2.85
CA GLY A 96 -7.98 3.84 4.21
C GLY A 96 -8.08 5.18 4.91
N ALA A 97 -8.88 5.29 5.96
CA ALA A 97 -8.94 6.51 6.76
C ALA A 97 -7.61 6.80 7.47
N ASN A 98 -7.43 8.05 7.92
CA ASN A 98 -6.22 8.41 8.65
C ASN A 98 -6.12 7.58 9.93
N GLY A 99 -5.00 6.88 10.13
CA GLY A 99 -4.82 5.99 11.29
C GLY A 99 -5.49 4.62 11.15
N GLN A 100 -5.98 4.26 9.96
CA GLN A 100 -6.53 2.93 9.69
C GLN A 100 -5.53 1.84 10.11
N ALA A 101 -6.01 0.90 10.92
CA ALA A 101 -5.19 -0.22 11.37
C ALA A 101 -5.01 -1.24 10.25
N GLY A 102 -3.80 -1.80 10.16
CA GLY A 102 -3.46 -2.88 9.24
C GLY A 102 -3.05 -2.43 7.84
N TRP A 103 -3.77 -1.50 7.21
CA TRP A 103 -3.58 -1.15 5.79
C TRP A 103 -3.80 0.33 5.52
N ASP A 104 -3.17 0.83 4.46
CA ASP A 104 -3.30 2.20 3.97
C ASP A 104 -4.05 2.27 2.63
N ALA A 105 -3.96 1.21 1.81
CA ALA A 105 -4.79 1.02 0.63
C ALA A 105 -5.18 -0.44 0.43
N LEU A 106 -6.34 -0.67 -0.18
CA LEU A 106 -6.77 -1.97 -0.71
C LEU A 106 -7.04 -1.82 -2.20
N ILE A 107 -6.58 -2.80 -2.98
CA ILE A 107 -6.90 -2.89 -4.39
C ILE A 107 -7.76 -4.16 -4.56
N PRO A 108 -9.05 -4.01 -4.89
CA PRO A 108 -9.92 -5.15 -5.13
C PRO A 108 -9.49 -5.92 -6.38
N SER A 109 -9.58 -7.25 -6.28
CA SER A 109 -9.38 -8.14 -7.42
C SER A 109 -10.49 -9.19 -7.51
N VAL A 110 -10.62 -9.80 -8.68
CA VAL A 110 -11.55 -10.91 -8.93
C VAL A 110 -10.77 -12.09 -9.47
N ASN A 111 -10.99 -13.24 -8.85
CA ASN A 111 -10.38 -14.52 -9.19
C ASN A 111 -11.18 -15.23 -10.27
N GLY A 112 -10.51 -15.57 -11.38
CA GLY A 112 -11.08 -16.31 -12.49
C GLY A 112 -11.05 -15.53 -13.79
N PRO A 113 -11.56 -16.13 -14.88
CA PRO A 113 -11.61 -15.50 -16.19
C PRO A 113 -12.46 -14.20 -16.17
N LEU A 114 -12.35 -13.38 -17.21
CA LEU A 114 -12.98 -12.04 -17.28
C LEU A 114 -14.51 -12.08 -17.15
N GLU A 115 -15.14 -13.20 -17.49
CA GLU A 115 -16.59 -13.41 -17.38
C GLU A 115 -17.04 -13.79 -15.95
N THR A 116 -16.11 -13.90 -15.00
CA THR A 116 -16.41 -14.32 -13.64
C THR A 116 -17.32 -13.31 -12.94
N LEU A 117 -18.40 -13.80 -12.35
CA LEU A 117 -19.30 -12.99 -11.54
C LEU A 117 -18.61 -12.53 -10.25
N VAL A 118 -18.81 -11.25 -9.93
CA VAL A 118 -18.33 -10.66 -8.68
C VAL A 118 -19.29 -11.03 -7.55
N VAL A 119 -18.95 -12.09 -6.83
CA VAL A 119 -19.74 -12.66 -5.72
C VAL A 119 -18.83 -13.11 -4.59
N ARG A 120 -19.41 -13.47 -3.44
CA ARG A 120 -18.68 -14.09 -2.34
C ARG A 120 -17.86 -15.28 -2.84
N GLY A 121 -16.58 -15.31 -2.46
CA GLY A 121 -15.64 -16.37 -2.85
C GLY A 121 -14.94 -16.17 -4.19
N THR A 122 -15.28 -15.15 -4.99
CA THR A 122 -14.50 -14.75 -6.17
C THR A 122 -13.73 -13.45 -5.99
N MET A 123 -13.99 -12.73 -4.90
CA MET A 123 -13.32 -11.46 -4.61
C MET A 123 -12.05 -11.67 -3.79
N ASP A 124 -10.99 -10.98 -4.22
CA ASP A 124 -9.64 -11.10 -3.68
C ASP A 124 -9.16 -9.73 -3.19
N LEU A 125 -8.19 -9.76 -2.28
CA LEU A 125 -7.60 -8.56 -1.72
C LEU A 125 -6.12 -8.45 -2.06
N PHE A 126 -5.76 -7.29 -2.60
CA PHE A 126 -4.40 -6.80 -2.56
C PHE A 126 -4.32 -5.68 -1.53
N MET A 127 -3.77 -6.02 -0.38
CA MET A 127 -3.56 -5.09 0.72
C MET A 127 -2.21 -4.39 0.64
N VAL A 128 -2.20 -3.07 0.87
CA VAL A 128 -0.99 -2.26 0.87
C VAL A 128 -0.88 -1.47 2.17
N GLN A 129 0.30 -1.50 2.77
CA GLN A 129 0.68 -0.61 3.87
C GLN A 129 1.90 0.21 3.46
N VAL A 130 1.87 1.51 3.72
CA VAL A 130 2.92 2.47 3.35
C VAL A 130 3.62 2.96 4.61
N LYS A 131 4.95 2.98 4.59
CA LYS A 131 5.80 3.43 5.69
C LYS A 131 6.81 4.47 5.20
N ASN A 132 6.56 5.73 5.54
CA ASN A 132 7.40 6.88 5.18
C ASN A 132 8.29 7.33 6.35
N ASP A 133 8.81 6.37 7.12
CA ASP A 133 9.75 6.58 8.21
C ASP A 133 11.02 5.76 7.94
N PRO A 134 12.22 6.38 7.92
CA PRO A 134 13.48 5.70 7.62
C PRO A 134 13.83 4.51 8.51
N LYS A 135 13.19 4.36 9.68
CA LYS A 135 13.34 3.16 10.52
C LYS A 135 12.84 1.89 9.83
N HIS A 136 11.97 2.02 8.83
CA HIS A 136 11.56 0.94 7.96
C HIS A 136 12.46 0.97 6.73
N SER A 137 13.33 -0.02 6.59
CA SER A 137 14.33 -0.12 5.50
C SER A 137 14.37 -1.55 4.96
N ALA A 138 15.50 -2.06 4.50
CA ALA A 138 15.59 -3.35 3.81
C ALA A 138 15.14 -4.58 4.63
N THR A 139 15.23 -4.53 5.96
CA THR A 139 14.83 -5.66 6.82
C THR A 139 13.33 -5.76 6.96
N VAL A 140 12.79 -6.94 6.61
CA VAL A 140 11.37 -7.27 6.73
C VAL A 140 10.91 -7.22 8.20
N GLN A 141 9.81 -6.51 8.46
CA GLN A 141 9.21 -6.41 9.79
C GLN A 141 7.91 -7.21 9.85
N SER A 142 7.99 -8.49 10.25
CA SER A 142 6.86 -9.43 10.22
C SER A 142 5.63 -8.97 11.00
N GLN A 143 5.79 -8.13 12.03
CA GLN A 143 4.67 -7.59 12.80
C GLN A 143 3.73 -6.71 11.96
N LEU A 144 4.24 -6.02 10.93
CA LEU A 144 3.39 -5.22 10.04
C LEU A 144 2.43 -6.12 9.25
N PHE A 145 2.90 -7.28 8.78
CA PHE A 145 2.05 -8.27 8.12
C PHE A 145 1.08 -8.96 9.09
N ALA A 146 1.47 -9.17 10.35
CA ALA A 146 0.54 -9.69 11.36
C ALA A 146 -0.67 -8.78 11.58
N ASN A 147 -0.49 -7.45 11.43
CA ASN A 147 -1.58 -6.47 11.51
C ASN A 147 -2.43 -6.43 10.23
N MET A 148 -1.92 -6.94 9.10
CA MET A 148 -2.65 -7.10 7.84
C MET A 148 -3.40 -8.44 7.84
N ASN A 149 -4.34 -8.62 8.76
CA ASN A 149 -5.09 -9.87 8.95
C ASN A 149 -6.54 -9.73 8.45
N PRO A 150 -6.93 -10.41 7.34
CA PRO A 150 -8.29 -10.38 6.76
C PRO A 150 -9.42 -10.66 7.75
N VAL A 151 -9.19 -11.57 8.70
CA VAL A 151 -10.18 -11.90 9.74
C VAL A 151 -10.37 -10.72 10.69
N ALA A 152 -9.27 -10.14 11.19
CA ALA A 152 -9.31 -9.01 12.11
C ALA A 152 -9.87 -7.73 11.47
N MET A 153 -9.91 -7.68 10.14
CA MET A 153 -10.46 -6.54 9.38
C MET A 153 -11.91 -6.78 8.92
N GLY A 154 -12.54 -7.88 9.33
CA GLY A 154 -13.93 -8.19 9.01
C GLY A 154 -14.17 -8.61 7.56
N PHE A 155 -13.11 -8.93 6.81
CA PHE A 155 -13.26 -9.45 5.45
C PHE A 155 -13.62 -10.94 5.44
N ILE A 156 -13.11 -11.68 6.43
CA ILE A 156 -13.45 -13.08 6.67
C ILE A 156 -14.12 -13.15 8.04
N ASP A 157 -15.15 -13.98 8.15
CA ASP A 157 -15.73 -14.35 9.44
C ASP A 157 -14.65 -14.97 10.36
N PRO A 158 -14.74 -14.82 11.70
CA PRO A 158 -13.75 -15.35 12.65
C PRO A 158 -13.40 -16.84 12.45
N ASP A 159 -14.40 -17.65 12.13
CA ASP A 159 -14.26 -19.10 11.88
C ASP A 159 -14.18 -19.44 10.38
N GLY A 160 -14.15 -18.43 9.52
CA GLY A 160 -14.12 -18.58 8.08
C GLY A 160 -12.72 -18.79 7.52
N SER A 161 -12.68 -19.26 6.27
CA SER A 161 -11.49 -19.27 5.43
C SER A 161 -11.71 -18.43 4.19
N LEU A 162 -10.64 -17.83 3.68
CA LEU A 162 -10.64 -17.25 2.35
C LEU A 162 -10.13 -18.29 1.36
N GLU A 163 -11.00 -18.68 0.44
CA GLU A 163 -10.68 -19.67 -0.60
C GLU A 163 -9.67 -19.12 -1.60
N THR A 164 -9.65 -17.81 -1.76
CA THR A 164 -8.81 -17.12 -2.73
C THR A 164 -7.51 -16.58 -2.13
N PRO A 165 -6.42 -16.50 -2.92
CA PRO A 165 -5.15 -16.00 -2.44
C PRO A 165 -5.16 -14.47 -2.32
N ILE A 166 -4.39 -13.94 -1.38
CA ILE A 166 -4.22 -12.48 -1.22
C ILE A 166 -2.76 -12.06 -1.36
N ILE A 167 -2.57 -10.79 -1.73
CA ILE A 167 -1.28 -10.12 -1.65
C ILE A 167 -1.30 -9.17 -0.47
N ARG A 168 -0.25 -9.22 0.35
CA ARG A 168 0.01 -8.21 1.38
C ARG A 168 1.33 -7.55 1.04
N MET A 169 1.33 -6.24 0.86
CA MET A 169 2.53 -5.50 0.48
C MET A 169 2.82 -4.38 1.47
N VAL A 170 4.06 -4.33 1.93
CA VAL A 170 4.58 -3.18 2.68
C VAL A 170 5.53 -2.38 1.80
N LEU A 171 5.23 -1.10 1.65
CA LEU A 171 6.04 -0.11 0.93
C LEU A 171 6.76 0.78 1.94
N ALA A 172 8.00 0.44 2.28
CA ALA A 172 8.90 1.23 3.13
C ALA A 172 9.63 2.30 2.30
N LEU A 173 8.88 3.29 1.80
CA LEU A 173 9.35 4.25 0.80
C LEU A 173 10.50 5.14 1.28
N ALA A 174 10.56 5.44 2.58
CA ALA A 174 11.64 6.21 3.19
C ALA A 174 12.87 5.38 3.59
N GLY A 175 12.89 4.08 3.27
CA GLY A 175 14.02 3.19 3.54
C GLY A 175 15.28 3.65 2.84
N SER A 176 16.39 3.71 3.60
CA SER A 176 17.68 4.15 3.08
C SER A 176 18.35 3.13 2.16
N THR A 177 17.97 1.85 2.28
CA THR A 177 18.53 0.74 1.52
C THR A 177 17.45 0.20 0.58
N PRO A 178 17.61 0.39 -0.74
CA PRO A 178 16.72 -0.22 -1.73
C PRO A 178 16.73 -1.74 -1.60
N ALA A 179 15.55 -2.36 -1.49
CA ALA A 179 15.41 -3.81 -1.39
C ALA A 179 14.02 -4.29 -1.82
N ILE A 180 13.95 -5.51 -2.34
CA ILE A 180 12.72 -6.26 -2.63
C ILE A 180 12.85 -7.62 -1.93
N ASN A 181 12.03 -7.84 -0.90
CA ASN A 181 12.08 -9.02 -0.06
C ASN A 181 10.67 -9.56 0.21
N TYR A 182 10.56 -10.68 0.93
CA TYR A 182 9.28 -11.29 1.28
C TYR A 182 9.36 -12.09 2.59
N VAL A 183 8.20 -12.39 3.19
CA VAL A 183 8.15 -13.21 4.41
C VAL A 183 8.22 -14.70 4.04
N ARG A 184 9.19 -15.44 4.60
CA ARG A 184 9.47 -16.85 4.24
C ARG A 184 8.92 -17.87 5.23
N THR A 185 7.91 -17.51 6.03
CA THR A 185 7.47 -18.34 7.16
C THR A 185 6.81 -19.66 6.74
N GLN A 186 6.08 -19.67 5.62
CA GLN A 186 5.24 -20.79 5.20
C GLN A 186 4.47 -21.39 6.39
N LYS A 187 3.63 -20.58 7.06
CA LYS A 187 2.79 -21.05 8.16
C LYS A 187 1.42 -21.44 7.64
N GLN A 188 0.80 -22.48 8.20
CA GLN A 188 -0.59 -22.80 7.89
C GLN A 188 -1.54 -21.77 8.54
N GLY A 189 -2.63 -21.41 7.87
CA GLY A 189 -3.65 -20.49 8.39
C GLY A 189 -4.99 -20.58 7.65
N ASN A 190 -5.88 -19.62 7.89
CA ASN A 190 -7.23 -19.62 7.31
C ASN A 190 -7.29 -19.03 5.88
N PHE A 191 -6.16 -18.58 5.35
CA PHE A 191 -6.06 -17.98 4.03
C PHE A 191 -4.66 -18.20 3.46
N THR A 192 -4.51 -18.06 2.15
CA THR A 192 -3.21 -18.09 1.48
C THR A 192 -2.75 -16.66 1.19
N SER A 193 -1.55 -16.27 1.63
CA SER A 193 -1.01 -14.92 1.38
C SER A 193 0.43 -14.90 0.88
N TYR A 194 0.70 -13.94 0.02
CA TYR A 194 2.04 -13.61 -0.47
C TYR A 194 2.44 -12.24 0.09
N ASP A 195 3.44 -12.24 0.97
CA ASP A 195 3.79 -11.05 1.75
C ASP A 195 5.06 -10.40 1.18
N ILE A 196 4.88 -9.29 0.47
CA ILE A 196 5.94 -8.59 -0.26
C ILE A 196 6.40 -7.37 0.54
N TRP A 197 7.71 -7.19 0.66
CA TRP A 197 8.35 -6.04 1.28
C TRP A 197 9.18 -5.28 0.24
N ILE A 198 8.94 -3.98 0.08
CA ILE A 198 9.71 -3.12 -0.81
C ILE A 198 10.23 -1.94 0.01
N SER A 199 11.55 -1.76 0.01
CA SER A 199 12.24 -0.67 0.71
C SER A 199 12.86 0.30 -0.28
N GLY A 200 12.74 1.60 0.01
CA GLY A 200 13.28 2.67 -0.82
C GLY A 200 12.39 3.04 -2.00
N LEU A 201 12.46 4.31 -2.41
CA LEU A 201 11.70 4.89 -3.52
C LEU A 201 12.67 5.36 -4.61
N SER A 202 13.06 4.46 -5.52
CA SER A 202 13.92 4.76 -6.66
C SER A 202 13.65 3.82 -7.84
N SER A 203 14.35 4.04 -8.95
CA SER A 203 14.33 3.16 -10.12
C SER A 203 14.93 1.77 -9.86
N GLU A 204 15.56 1.55 -8.70
CA GLU A 204 16.04 0.24 -8.28
C GLU A 204 14.90 -0.66 -7.81
N THR A 205 13.86 -0.10 -7.18
CA THR A 205 12.72 -0.88 -6.64
C THR A 205 11.43 -0.72 -7.42
N PHE A 206 11.21 0.43 -8.06
CA PHE A 206 9.99 0.71 -8.82
C PHE A 206 10.30 0.96 -10.29
N ALA A 207 9.73 0.13 -11.17
CA ALA A 207 9.93 0.24 -12.61
C ALA A 207 9.34 1.54 -13.20
N ILE A 208 8.37 2.14 -12.50
CA ILE A 208 7.73 3.40 -12.92
C ILE A 208 8.58 4.65 -12.66
N ILE A 209 9.67 4.53 -11.92
CA ILE A 209 10.58 5.63 -11.64
C ILE A 209 11.74 5.55 -12.62
N ASP A 210 11.92 6.62 -13.38
CA ASP A 210 13.06 6.83 -14.28
C ASP A 210 13.92 8.00 -13.78
N GLU A 211 15.01 8.28 -14.50
CA GLU A 211 15.93 9.36 -14.15
C GLU A 211 15.25 10.74 -14.17
N HIS A 212 14.26 10.95 -15.03
CA HIS A 212 13.56 12.23 -15.17
C HIS A 212 12.54 12.47 -14.04
N SER A 213 11.92 11.42 -13.52
CA SER A 213 10.91 11.49 -12.46
C SER A 213 11.48 11.30 -11.06
N HIS A 214 12.73 10.84 -10.93
CA HIS A 214 13.38 10.54 -9.65
C HIS A 214 13.27 11.68 -8.62
N ASP A 215 13.66 12.90 -9.02
CA ASP A 215 13.63 14.06 -8.12
C ASP A 215 12.21 14.47 -7.73
N THR A 216 11.23 14.23 -8.61
CA THR A 216 9.82 14.46 -8.30
C THR A 216 9.35 13.51 -7.20
N TRP A 217 9.65 12.21 -7.32
CA TRP A 217 9.33 11.20 -6.32
C TRP A 217 10.01 11.47 -4.97
N LYS A 218 11.29 11.84 -5.01
CA LYS A 218 12.04 12.23 -3.82
C LYS A 218 11.45 13.46 -3.13
N SER A 219 11.01 14.45 -3.90
CA SER A 219 10.35 15.65 -3.38
C SER A 219 9.01 15.30 -2.71
N LEU A 220 8.16 14.51 -3.38
CA LEU A 220 6.88 14.05 -2.84
C LEU A 220 7.05 13.25 -1.54
N LEU A 221 7.98 12.29 -1.53
CA LEU A 221 8.30 11.53 -0.34
C LEU A 221 8.75 12.46 0.78
N SER A 222 9.66 13.39 0.48
CA SER A 222 10.19 14.32 1.48
C SER A 222 9.07 15.05 2.20
N ALA A 223 8.06 15.58 1.47
CA ALA A 223 6.91 16.29 2.04
C ALA A 223 6.08 15.42 3.01
N SER A 224 6.02 14.11 2.77
CA SER A 224 5.29 13.15 3.61
C SER A 224 6.07 12.62 4.82
N THR A 225 7.38 12.85 4.89
CA THR A 225 8.19 12.43 6.04
C THR A 225 8.00 13.34 7.25
N TRP A 226 8.33 12.83 8.44
CA TRP A 226 8.21 13.57 9.70
C TRP A 226 8.93 14.94 9.74
N ARG A 227 9.90 15.18 8.86
CA ARG A 227 10.62 16.47 8.72
C ARG A 227 10.07 17.37 7.62
N GLY A 228 9.39 16.82 6.61
CA GLY A 228 9.05 17.57 5.41
C GLY A 228 7.75 18.34 5.48
N TRP A 229 6.83 17.97 6.37
CA TRP A 229 5.56 18.68 6.52
C TRP A 229 5.77 20.17 6.84
N LYS A 230 6.86 20.54 7.53
CA LYS A 230 7.21 21.95 7.80
C LYS A 230 7.41 22.75 6.52
N LYS A 231 8.01 22.13 5.49
CA LYS A 231 8.24 22.77 4.18
C LYS A 231 6.94 23.09 3.45
N MET A 232 5.83 22.43 3.79
CA MET A 232 4.52 22.79 3.22
C MET A 232 4.06 24.18 3.65
N TYR A 233 4.62 24.72 4.75
CA TYR A 233 4.36 26.07 5.23
C TYR A 233 5.45 27.07 4.82
N ASP A 234 6.46 26.63 4.06
CA ASP A 234 7.48 27.51 3.50
C ASP A 234 6.93 28.18 2.24
N HIS A 235 6.61 29.47 2.36
CA HIS A 235 6.09 30.27 1.26
C HIS A 235 7.01 31.46 1.01
N ARG A 236 7.26 31.81 -0.26
CA ARG A 236 8.13 32.95 -0.64
C ARG A 236 7.67 34.25 0.02
N ASN A 237 6.35 34.44 0.10
CA ASN A 237 5.74 35.50 0.88
C ASN A 237 5.58 35.06 2.34
N LYS A 238 6.37 35.67 3.23
CA LYS A 238 6.37 35.37 4.66
C LYS A 238 5.01 35.63 5.34
N SER A 239 4.23 36.61 4.87
CA SER A 239 2.91 36.88 5.48
C SER A 239 1.92 35.75 5.22
N ILE A 240 1.98 35.15 4.03
CA ILE A 240 1.18 33.97 3.68
C ILE A 240 1.63 32.76 4.49
N ALA A 241 2.95 32.52 4.60
CA ALA A 241 3.48 31.46 5.46
C ALA A 241 2.96 31.60 6.91
N THR A 242 3.06 32.80 7.50
CA THR A 242 2.53 33.07 8.84
C THR A 242 1.02 32.84 8.92
N LYS A 243 0.26 33.25 7.90
CA LYS A 243 -1.20 33.04 7.87
C LYS A 243 -1.55 31.55 7.83
N MET A 244 -0.91 30.77 6.96
CA MET A 244 -1.11 29.31 6.86
C MET A 244 -0.84 28.61 8.20
N LYS A 245 0.23 29.01 8.92
CA LYS A 245 0.56 28.44 10.24
C LYS A 245 -0.48 28.83 11.31
N ARG A 246 -1.03 30.04 11.25
CA ARG A 246 -2.08 30.53 12.17
C ARG A 246 -3.46 29.94 11.88
N GLU A 247 -3.75 29.61 10.62
CA GLU A 247 -4.99 28.95 10.22
C GLU A 247 -5.02 27.45 10.58
N ASN A 248 -3.87 26.89 10.97
CA ASN A 248 -3.77 25.52 11.48
C ASN A 248 -3.13 25.50 12.88
N PRO A 249 -3.76 26.13 13.89
CA PRO A 249 -3.19 26.23 15.22
C PRO A 249 -3.00 24.84 15.84
N LEU A 250 -1.95 24.69 16.66
CA LEU A 250 -1.52 23.46 17.32
C LEU A 250 -1.11 22.31 16.37
N ALA A 251 -1.03 22.55 15.06
CA ALA A 251 -0.48 21.56 14.12
C ALA A 251 0.98 21.19 14.42
N ALA A 252 1.68 22.01 15.21
CA ALA A 252 3.04 21.76 15.64
C ALA A 252 3.38 22.40 16.99
N ASN A 253 4.54 22.02 17.53
CA ASN A 253 5.10 22.60 18.74
C ASN A 253 5.81 23.94 18.51
N ASP A 254 6.05 24.33 17.25
CA ASP A 254 6.67 25.61 16.89
C ASP A 254 5.79 26.80 17.35
N PRO A 255 6.38 27.89 17.89
CA PRO A 255 5.63 29.04 18.41
C PRO A 255 4.65 29.65 17.40
N GLU A 256 4.98 29.62 16.10
CA GLU A 256 4.13 30.17 15.03
C GLU A 256 2.80 29.43 14.84
N PHE A 257 2.72 28.17 15.29
CA PHE A 257 1.48 27.37 15.31
C PHE A 257 0.74 27.48 16.65
N ARG A 258 1.30 28.18 17.63
CA ARG A 258 0.73 28.31 18.98
C ARG A 258 0.41 29.78 19.27
N PRO A 259 -0.59 30.38 18.59
CA PRO A 259 -0.83 31.82 18.63
C PRO A 259 -1.37 32.34 19.97
N VAL A 260 -1.39 31.53 21.03
CA VAL A 260 -1.76 31.99 22.37
C VAL A 260 -0.72 33.02 22.82
N ARG A 261 -1.07 34.30 22.63
CA ARG A 261 -0.54 35.36 23.47
C ARG A 261 -0.91 34.96 24.89
N THR A 262 0.07 34.85 25.76
CA THR A 262 -0.13 35.05 27.19
C THR A 262 -0.88 36.37 27.32
N CYS A 263 -2.20 36.31 27.52
CA CYS A 263 -2.91 37.43 28.08
C CYS A 263 -2.31 37.57 29.46
N ASN A 264 -1.52 38.63 29.68
CA ASN A 264 -1.22 39.05 31.03
C ASN A 264 -2.58 39.33 31.66
N LEU A 265 -3.08 38.38 32.44
CA LEU A 265 -4.20 38.65 33.33
C LEU A 265 -3.75 39.83 34.19
N PRO A 266 -4.60 40.86 34.36
CA PRO A 266 -4.29 41.95 35.27
C PRO A 266 -3.89 41.35 36.62
N SER A 267 -2.74 41.77 37.12
CA SER A 267 -2.34 41.47 38.50
C SER A 267 -3.34 42.21 39.39
N ASP A 268 -4.14 41.47 40.14
CA ASP A 268 -4.91 42.02 41.27
C ASP A 268 -3.97 42.59 42.34
#